data_AF-A0ABD5S999-F1
#
_entry.id   AF-A0ABD5S999-F1
#
_cell.length_a   1.000
_cell.length_b   1.000
_cell.length_c   1.000
_cell.angle_alpha   90.00
_cell.angle_beta   90.00
_cell.angle_gamma   90.00
#
_symmetry.space_group_name_H-M   'P 1'
#
loop_
_entity.id
_entity.type
_entity.pdbx_description
1 polymer ?
#
loop_
_entity_poly.entity_id
_entity_poly.type
_entity_poly.pdbx_seq_one_letter_code
_entity_poly.pdbx_strand_id
1 'polypeptide(L)' 'MRTPIQAYYTLHYGESDGLDCGFHCEPNPHVDGLLHYQERDDTNDAYTYEPVSFDTRSVSGLLWEMMDALADRLDDFE' A
#
# COMPACT_ATOMS: atom_id res chain seq x y z
N MET A 1 21.24 -17.32 1.86
CA MET A 1 20.42 -16.30 2.56
C MET A 1 20.18 -15.17 1.57
N ARG A 2 18.93 -14.86 1.21
CA ARG A 2 18.63 -13.77 0.27
C ARG A 2 18.33 -12.49 1.05
N THR A 3 18.75 -11.36 0.49
CA THR A 3 18.66 -10.04 1.10
C THR A 3 17.20 -9.66 1.32
N PRO A 4 16.82 -9.13 2.50
CA PRO A 4 15.51 -8.50 2.68
C PRO A 4 15.34 -7.37 1.66
N ILE A 5 14.10 -7.13 1.24
CA ILE A 5 13.79 -6.01 0.35
C ILE A 5 14.00 -4.73 1.17
N GLN A 6 15.06 -3.98 0.84
CA GLN A 6 15.43 -2.70 1.45
C GLN A 6 15.15 -1.52 0.52
N ALA A 7 14.36 -1.75 -0.53
CA ALA A 7 14.01 -0.72 -1.49
C ALA A 7 12.80 0.08 -1.00
N TYR A 8 12.78 1.37 -1.32
CA TYR A 8 11.54 2.13 -1.28
C TYR A 8 10.76 1.90 -2.56
N TYR A 9 9.46 1.73 -2.42
CA TYR A 9 8.54 1.49 -3.52
C TYR A 9 7.14 1.97 -3.15
N THR A 10 6.35 2.23 -4.19
CA THR A 10 4.95 2.59 -4.07
C THR A 10 4.18 1.83 -5.15
N LEU A 11 3.03 1.27 -4.77
CA LEU A 11 1.99 0.79 -5.67
C LEU A 11 0.73 1.59 -5.38
N HIS A 12 0.23 2.33 -6.38
CA HIS A 12 -0.89 3.25 -6.23
C HIS A 12 -1.98 2.95 -7.24
N TYR A 13 -3.22 3.08 -6.79
CA TYR A 13 -4.44 3.05 -7.57
C TYR A 13 -5.19 4.35 -7.33
N GLY A 14 -5.65 4.97 -8.41
CA GLY A 14 -6.39 6.22 -8.33
C GLY A 14 -7.47 6.29 -9.39
N GLU A 15 -8.64 6.77 -8.98
CA GLU A 15 -9.80 6.99 -9.83
C GLU A 15 -10.04 8.48 -10.08
N SER A 16 -10.80 8.77 -11.14
CA SER A 16 -11.08 10.16 -11.53
C SER A 16 -12.06 10.88 -10.61
N ASP A 17 -12.82 10.15 -9.80
CA ASP A 17 -13.82 10.67 -8.87
C ASP A 17 -13.26 11.01 -7.48
N GLY A 18 -12.03 10.59 -7.17
CA GLY A 18 -11.29 11.07 -6.00
C GLY A 18 -10.57 9.99 -5.21
N LEU A 19 -10.98 8.72 -5.36
CA LEU A 19 -10.36 7.59 -4.70
C LEU A 19 -8.88 7.53 -5.08
N ASP A 20 -8.01 7.48 -4.07
CA ASP A 20 -6.56 7.41 -4.24
C ASP A 20 -6.00 6.60 -3.09
N CYS A 21 -5.54 5.38 -3.38
CA CYS A 21 -5.08 4.45 -2.38
C CYS A 21 -3.93 3.57 -2.85
N GLY A 22 -3.20 2.99 -1.90
CA GLY A 22 -2.17 2.02 -2.23
C GLY A 22 -1.15 1.77 -1.14
N PHE A 23 -0.14 0.97 -1.49
CA PHE A 23 0.90 0.51 -0.57
C PHE A 23 2.21 1.26 -0.77
N HIS A 24 2.78 1.74 0.32
CA HIS A 24 4.04 2.46 0.37
C HIS A 24 5.04 1.73 1.25
N CYS A 25 6.29 1.71 0.83
CA CYS A 25 7.42 1.33 1.67
C CYS A 25 8.41 2.48 1.75
N GLU A 26 8.17 3.43 2.64
CA GLU A 26 8.99 4.62 2.83
C GLU A 26 8.80 5.20 4.25
N PRO A 27 9.71 6.06 4.73
CA PRO A 27 9.53 6.72 6.02
C PRO A 27 8.29 7.60 6.04
N ASN A 28 7.38 7.37 6.98
CA ASN A 28 6.15 8.13 7.13
C ASN A 28 5.95 8.50 8.62
N PRO A 29 5.63 9.77 8.96
CA PRO A 29 5.47 10.19 10.36
C PRO A 29 4.19 9.65 11.03
N HIS A 30 3.28 9.03 10.27
CA HIS A 30 1.97 8.55 10.74
C HIS A 30 1.97 7.08 11.17
N VAL A 31 3.00 6.30 10.79
CA VAL A 31 3.09 4.86 11.11
C VAL A 31 4.46 4.50 11.66
N ASP A 32 4.51 3.49 12.54
CA ASP A 32 5.76 2.90 12.98
C ASP A 32 6.26 1.91 11.91
N GLY A 33 7.41 2.20 11.31
CA GLY A 33 8.01 1.37 10.25
C GLY A 33 7.99 2.06 8.88
N LEU A 34 8.20 1.28 7.82
CA LEU A 34 8.23 1.80 6.44
C LEU A 34 6.98 1.40 5.65
N LEU A 35 6.45 0.21 5.89
CA LEU A 35 5.39 -0.36 5.09
C LEU A 35 4.02 0.06 5.63
N HIS A 36 3.23 0.70 4.79
CA HIS A 36 1.89 1.17 5.12
C HIS A 36 0.97 1.19 3.90
N TYR A 37 -0.31 1.11 4.16
CA TYR A 37 -1.35 1.47 3.24
C TYR A 37 -1.75 2.93 3.47
N GLN A 38 -2.02 3.64 2.39
CA GLN A 38 -2.43 5.03 2.36
C GLN A 38 -3.70 5.14 1.51
N GLU A 39 -4.68 5.93 1.95
CA GLU A 39 -6.00 6.02 1.32
C GLU A 39 -6.61 7.42 1.49
N ARG A 40 -7.34 7.89 0.48
CA ARG A 40 -8.39 8.90 0.59
C ARG A 40 -9.55 8.53 -0.34
N ASP A 41 -10.77 8.82 0.06
CA ASP A 41 -11.98 8.51 -0.72
C ASP A 41 -12.35 9.63 -1.71
N ASP A 42 -12.20 10.90 -1.31
CA ASP A 42 -12.41 12.06 -2.16
C ASP A 42 -11.14 12.93 -2.26
N THR A 43 -11.03 13.69 -3.35
CA THR A 43 -10.01 14.73 -3.55
C THR A 43 -9.88 15.74 -2.40
N ASN A 44 -10.95 15.96 -1.64
CA ASN A 44 -10.99 16.91 -0.52
C ASN A 44 -10.64 16.27 0.84
N ASP A 45 -10.56 14.95 0.90
CA ASP A 45 -10.27 14.25 2.15
C ASP A 45 -8.78 14.24 2.47
N ALA A 46 -8.50 14.19 3.78
CA ALA A 46 -7.14 13.93 4.25
C ALA A 46 -6.84 12.45 4.10
N TYR A 47 -5.59 12.14 3.75
CA TYR A 47 -5.14 10.76 3.72
C TYR A 47 -5.20 10.10 5.10
N THR A 48 -5.68 8.87 5.12
CA THR A 48 -5.53 7.92 6.22
C THR A 48 -4.30 7.04 5.99
N TYR A 49 -3.76 6.47 7.07
CA TYR A 49 -2.57 5.65 7.03
C TYR A 49 -2.73 4.45 7.96
N GLU A 50 -2.46 3.26 7.44
CA GLU A 50 -2.53 2.02 8.19
C GLU A 50 -1.23 1.24 8.05
N PRO A 51 -0.60 0.77 9.15
CA PRO A 51 0.55 -0.12 9.03
C PRO A 51 0.12 -1.46 8.44
N VAL A 52 0.90 -1.99 7.49
CA VAL A 52 0.63 -3.32 6.90
C VAL A 52 1.90 -4.17 6.86
N SER A 53 1.73 -5.47 6.65
CA SER A 53 2.83 -6.43 6.57
C SER A 53 2.60 -7.45 5.47
N PHE A 54 3.67 -7.81 4.76
CA PHE A 54 3.69 -8.88 3.75
C PHE A 54 4.72 -9.95 4.17
N ASP A 55 4.39 -11.21 3.94
CA ASP A 55 5.17 -12.37 4.43
C ASP A 55 6.14 -12.92 3.37
N THR A 56 5.90 -12.61 2.10
CA THR A 56 6.74 -12.98 0.98
C THR A 56 8.22 -12.61 1.14
N ARG A 57 9.08 -13.50 0.64
CA ARG A 57 10.55 -13.36 0.66
C ARG A 57 11.14 -13.15 -0.74
N SER A 58 10.31 -12.77 -1.69
CA SER A 58 10.72 -12.49 -3.08
C SER A 58 9.99 -11.26 -3.61
N VAL A 59 10.65 -10.50 -4.48
CA VAL A 59 10.05 -9.33 -5.11
C VAL A 59 8.79 -9.70 -5.91
N SER A 60 8.82 -10.84 -6.61
CA SER A 60 7.64 -11.34 -7.32
C SER A 60 6.49 -11.69 -6.38
N GLY A 61 6.76 -12.35 -5.26
CA GLY A 61 5.72 -12.65 -4.28
C GLY A 61 5.21 -11.39 -3.56
N LEU A 62 6.06 -10.38 -3.37
CA LEU A 62 5.64 -9.08 -2.85
C LEU A 62 4.64 -8.42 -3.79
N LEU A 63 4.92 -8.42 -5.08
CA LEU A 63 3.99 -7.90 -6.06
C LEU A 63 2.65 -8.66 -6.03
N TRP A 64 2.68 -9.99 -5.92
CA TRP A 64 1.44 -10.77 -5.83
C TRP A 64 0.63 -10.45 -4.56
N GLU A 65 1.27 -10.47 -3.38
CA GLU A 65 0.57 -10.15 -2.12
C GLU A 65 0.02 -8.71 -2.11
N MET A 66 0.73 -7.74 -2.69
CA MET A 66 0.21 -6.36 -2.80
C MET A 66 -0.97 -6.25 -3.77
N MET A 67 -0.94 -6.97 -4.90
CA MET A 67 -2.03 -6.94 -5.86
C MET A 67 -3.28 -7.62 -5.30
N ASP A 68 -3.13 -8.75 -4.61
CA ASP A 68 -4.25 -9.44 -3.94
C ASP A 68 -4.85 -8.53 -2.84
N ALA A 69 -4.00 -7.96 -1.97
CA ALA A 69 -4.47 -7.05 -0.92
C ALA A 69 -5.11 -5.77 -1.49
N LEU A 70 -4.64 -5.26 -2.64
CA LEU A 70 -5.27 -4.11 -3.30
C LEU A 70 -6.65 -4.49 -3.84
N ALA A 71 -6.79 -5.66 -4.45
CA ALA A 71 -8.07 -6.15 -4.94
C ALA A 71 -9.09 -6.27 -3.80
N ASP A 72 -8.69 -6.85 -2.66
CA ASP A 72 -9.55 -6.95 -1.47
C ASP A 72 -10.03 -5.56 -1.00
N ARG A 73 -9.16 -4.55 -1.01
CA ARG A 73 -9.52 -3.17 -0.63
C ARG A 73 -10.50 -2.54 -1.61
N LEU A 74 -10.38 -2.83 -2.90
CA LEU A 74 -11.26 -2.26 -3.93
C LEU A 74 -12.64 -2.93 -3.92
N ASP A 75 -12.70 -4.23 -3.62
CA ASP A 75 -13.96 -4.96 -3.48
C ASP A 75 -14.79 -4.46 -2.27
N ASP A 76 -14.15 -3.90 -1.23
CA ASP A 76 -14.84 -3.28 -0.08
C ASP A 76 -15.61 -1.99 -0.45
N PHE A 77 -15.34 -1.39 -1.61
CA PHE A 77 -16.04 -0.19 -2.11
C PHE A 77 -17.21 -0.49 -3.07
N GLU A 78 -17.46 -1.77 -3.44
CA GLU A 78 -18.58 -2.19 -4.31
C GLU A 78 -19.90 -2.50 -3.57
#